data_AF-A0A7S4CBH3-F1
#
_entry.id   AF-A0A7S4CBH3-F1
#
_cell.length_a   1.000
_cell.length_b   1.000
_cell.length_c   1.000
_cell.angle_alpha   90.00
_cell.angle_beta   90.00
_cell.angle_gamma   90.00
#
_symmetry.space_group_name_H-M   'P 1'
#
loop_
_entity.id
_entity.type
_entity.pdbx_description
1 polymer ?
#
loop_
_entity_poly.entity_id
_entity_poly.type
_entity_poly.pdbx_seq_one_letter_code
_entity_poly.pdbx_strand_id
1 'polypeptide(L)'
;HSILVPFPVESCLSGVAPRRTADTVQRMWYRLLLAVDVPSRLGSRLRLHFGAVDWQCVVYVNGRRMGAHTGGYDAFSVDITTEGAPEIELLVYVHDPSDAGPQPNGKQRASAVDKPGGDTYTPVSGIWQTVWLEVLPDVHIAR
;
A
#
# COMPACT_ATOMS: atom_id res chain seq x y z
N HIS A 1 3.12 0.30 16.40
CA HIS A 1 4.32 0.59 15.59
C HIS A 1 3.97 1.61 14.53
N SER A 2 4.90 2.51 14.19
CA SER A 2 4.82 3.36 13.00
C SER A 2 5.62 2.73 11.86
N ILE A 3 5.23 3.00 10.61
CA ILE A 3 5.94 2.58 9.40
C ILE A 3 6.08 3.78 8.47
N LEU A 4 7.25 3.94 7.85
CA LEU A 4 7.48 4.95 6.83
C LEU A 4 7.15 4.39 5.44
N VAL A 5 6.20 5.04 4.77
CA VAL A 5 5.82 4.78 3.38
C VAL A 5 6.54 5.81 2.49
N PRO A 6 7.08 5.44 1.32
CA PRO A 6 6.92 4.16 0.63
C PRO A 6 8.15 3.24 0.71
N PHE A 7 8.30 2.53 1.83
CA PHE A 7 9.37 1.53 1.95
C PHE A 7 8.78 0.14 2.20
N PRO A 8 9.38 -0.91 1.60
CA PRO A 8 9.03 -2.29 1.92
C PRO A 8 9.11 -2.53 3.43
N VAL A 9 8.24 -3.39 3.97
CA VAL A 9 8.28 -3.75 5.41
C VAL A 9 9.67 -4.28 5.80
N GLU A 10 10.33 -4.99 4.90
CA GLU A 10 11.66 -5.59 5.06
C GLU A 10 12.80 -4.56 5.05
N SER A 11 12.57 -3.35 4.54
CA SER A 11 13.58 -2.31 4.46
C SER A 11 13.81 -1.65 5.82
N CYS A 12 15.08 -1.41 6.18
CA CYS A 12 15.45 -0.58 7.33
C CYS A 12 14.80 0.81 7.31
N LEU A 13 14.58 1.38 6.11
CA LEU A 13 13.98 2.70 5.96
C LEU A 13 12.50 2.72 6.33
N SER A 14 11.81 1.58 6.33
CA SER A 14 10.41 1.50 6.79
C SER A 14 10.28 1.69 8.29
N GLY A 15 11.34 1.44 9.06
CA GLY A 15 11.31 1.39 10.52
C GLY A 15 10.74 0.10 11.12
N VAL A 16 10.30 -0.87 10.30
CA VAL A 16 9.85 -2.19 10.75
C VAL A 16 10.96 -3.22 10.66
N ALA A 17 11.46 -3.48 9.44
CA ALA A 17 12.64 -4.31 9.14
C ALA A 17 12.76 -5.60 9.98
N PRO A 18 11.92 -6.62 9.72
CA PRO A 18 12.05 -7.94 10.32
C PRO A 18 13.49 -8.44 10.26
N ARG A 19 14.03 -8.84 11.41
CA ARG A 19 15.44 -9.28 11.52
C ARG A 19 15.61 -10.79 11.40
N ARG A 20 14.51 -11.53 11.45
CA ARG A 20 14.46 -12.98 11.28
C ARG A 20 13.32 -13.38 10.38
N THR A 21 13.43 -14.55 9.74
CA THR A 21 12.36 -15.11 8.91
C THR A 21 11.07 -15.25 9.71
N ALA A 22 11.15 -15.66 10.97
CA ALA A 22 10.00 -15.82 11.86
C ALA A 22 9.28 -14.49 12.20
N ASP A 23 9.95 -13.37 12.01
CA ASP A 23 9.41 -12.03 12.28
C ASP A 23 8.74 -11.42 11.03
N THR A 24 8.80 -12.10 9.87
CA THR A 24 8.11 -11.67 8.65
C THR A 24 6.60 -11.65 8.87
N VAL A 25 5.95 -10.63 8.33
CA VAL A 25 4.51 -10.44 8.43
C VAL A 25 3.89 -10.68 7.07
N GLN A 26 2.77 -11.40 7.04
CA GLN A 26 2.04 -11.66 5.79
C GLN A 26 0.81 -10.77 5.63
N ARG A 27 0.35 -10.14 6.72
CA ARG A 27 -0.86 -9.33 6.76
C ARG A 27 -0.53 -8.02 7.43
N MET A 28 -0.73 -6.91 6.74
CA MET A 28 -0.44 -5.57 7.24
C MET A 28 -1.69 -4.71 7.20
N TRP A 29 -1.80 -3.82 8.18
CA TRP A 29 -2.75 -2.72 8.18
C TRP A 29 -1.97 -1.42 8.25
N TYR A 30 -2.14 -0.58 7.24
CA TYR A 30 -1.67 0.80 7.23
C TYR A 30 -2.84 1.69 7.61
N ARG A 31 -2.58 2.66 8.49
CA ARG A 31 -3.57 3.64 8.93
C ARG A 31 -2.99 5.04 8.83
N LEU A 32 -3.74 5.94 8.21
CA LEU A 32 -3.43 7.36 8.16
C LEU A 32 -4.71 8.15 8.43
N LEU A 33 -4.66 9.08 9.39
CA LEU A 33 -5.65 10.12 9.53
C LEU A 33 -5.16 11.32 8.72
N LEU A 34 -6.01 11.86 7.85
CA LEU A 34 -5.66 13.01 7.03
C LEU A 34 -6.79 14.03 7.06
N ALA A 35 -6.42 15.28 7.36
CA ALA A 35 -7.27 16.41 7.09
C ALA A 35 -7.32 16.60 5.57
N VAL A 36 -8.53 16.58 5.00
CA VAL A 36 -8.69 16.76 3.56
C VAL A 36 -9.31 18.11 3.31
N ASP A 37 -8.46 19.07 2.96
CA ASP A 37 -8.93 20.34 2.39
C ASP A 37 -9.22 20.12 0.90
N VAL A 38 -10.27 19.35 0.59
CA VAL A 38 -10.78 19.29 -0.78
C VAL A 38 -11.51 20.61 -1.01
N PRO A 39 -11.09 21.43 -2.00
CA PRO A 39 -11.85 22.61 -2.37
C PRO A 39 -13.29 22.18 -2.62
N SER A 40 -14.24 22.79 -1.91
CA SER A 40 -15.69 22.51 -2.00
C SER A 40 -16.32 22.84 -3.36
N ARG A 41 -15.49 22.95 -4.42
CA ARG A 41 -15.96 23.13 -5.78
C ARG A 41 -16.77 21.89 -6.16
N LEU A 42 -18.08 22.12 -6.33
CA LEU A 42 -19.03 21.19 -6.91
C LEU A 42 -18.37 20.43 -8.08
N GLY A 43 -18.34 19.11 -8.00
CA GLY A 43 -17.81 18.23 -9.05
C GLY A 43 -16.31 17.91 -8.97
N SER A 44 -15.73 17.88 -7.77
CA SER A 44 -14.34 17.42 -7.54
C SER A 44 -14.31 15.99 -7.00
N ARG A 45 -13.57 15.11 -7.67
CA ARG A 45 -13.28 13.72 -7.27
C ARG A 45 -11.94 13.66 -6.56
N LEU A 46 -11.87 12.92 -5.45
CA LEU A 46 -10.62 12.65 -4.75
C LEU A 46 -10.12 11.25 -5.14
N ARG A 47 -8.97 11.19 -5.79
CA ARG A 47 -8.33 9.95 -6.21
C ARG A 47 -7.11 9.66 -5.34
N LEU A 48 -7.02 8.42 -4.85
CA LEU A 48 -5.84 7.89 -4.18
C LEU A 48 -5.06 7.03 -5.15
N HIS A 49 -3.77 7.32 -5.30
CA HIS A 49 -2.87 6.62 -6.22
C HIS A 49 -1.81 5.86 -5.46
N PHE A 50 -1.48 4.68 -5.96
CA PHE A 50 -0.39 3.86 -5.48
C PHE A 50 0.54 3.57 -6.66
N GLY A 51 1.84 3.80 -6.47
CA GLY A 51 2.84 3.37 -7.45
C GLY A 51 2.94 1.85 -7.54
N ALA A 52 2.77 1.16 -6.40
CA ALA A 52 2.71 -0.30 -6.26
C ALA A 52 2.44 -0.67 -4.80
N VAL A 53 1.77 -1.80 -4.59
CA VAL A 53 1.58 -2.45 -3.28
C VAL A 53 1.74 -3.95 -3.47
N ASP A 54 2.69 -4.60 -2.80
CA ASP A 54 2.85 -6.05 -2.91
C ASP A 54 2.08 -6.75 -1.76
N TRP A 55 1.14 -7.67 -2.01
CA TRP A 55 0.58 -8.08 -3.33
C TRP A 55 -0.91 -7.81 -3.48
N GLN A 56 -1.71 -8.24 -2.50
CA GLN A 56 -3.16 -8.05 -2.50
C GLN A 56 -3.51 -6.94 -1.54
N CYS A 57 -4.21 -5.90 -1.99
CA CYS A 57 -4.58 -4.81 -1.13
C CYS A 57 -6.08 -4.47 -1.18
N VAL A 58 -6.59 -3.92 -0.08
CA VAL A 58 -7.94 -3.39 0.02
C VAL A 58 -7.89 -2.03 0.70
N VAL A 59 -8.50 -1.02 0.08
CA VAL A 59 -8.55 0.35 0.57
C VAL A 59 -9.90 0.60 1.22
N TYR A 60 -9.87 1.19 2.42
CA TYR A 60 -11.04 1.64 3.15
C TYR A 60 -10.90 3.10 3.54
N VAL A 61 -12.02 3.82 3.53
CA VAL A 61 -12.13 5.19 4.03
C VAL A 61 -13.27 5.27 5.02
N ASN A 62 -13.00 5.74 6.24
CA ASN A 62 -13.98 5.83 7.33
C ASN A 62 -14.75 4.50 7.53
N GLY A 63 -14.02 3.38 7.50
CA GLY A 63 -14.59 2.04 7.61
C GLY A 63 -15.30 1.49 6.36
N ARG A 64 -15.49 2.29 5.29
CA ARG A 64 -16.12 1.85 4.05
C ARG A 64 -15.09 1.37 3.03
N ARG A 65 -15.27 0.17 2.47
CA ARG A 65 -14.42 -0.37 1.39
C ARG A 65 -14.57 0.47 0.12
N MET A 66 -13.47 1.02 -0.38
CA MET A 66 -13.43 1.87 -1.57
C MET A 66 -12.92 1.14 -2.81
N GLY A 67 -12.01 0.18 -2.65
CA GLY A 67 -11.43 -0.55 -3.77
C GLY A 67 -10.48 -1.66 -3.34
N ALA A 68 -9.99 -2.44 -4.30
CA ALA A 68 -8.98 -3.48 -4.08
C ALA A 68 -8.09 -3.62 -5.32
N HIS A 69 -6.87 -4.11 -5.11
CA HIS A 69 -5.88 -4.40 -6.16
C HIS A 69 -5.20 -5.73 -5.89
N THR A 70 -4.70 -6.38 -6.94
CA THR A 70 -3.86 -7.58 -6.85
C THR A 70 -2.79 -7.48 -7.93
N GLY A 71 -1.54 -7.30 -7.50
CA GLY A 71 -0.42 -7.01 -8.38
C GLY A 71 0.66 -6.23 -7.62
N GLY A 72 1.90 -6.70 -7.67
CA GLY A 72 2.98 -6.19 -6.80
C GLY A 72 3.84 -5.11 -7.43
N TYR A 73 3.71 -4.90 -8.74
CA TYR A 73 4.63 -4.09 -9.54
C TYR A 73 3.95 -3.09 -10.46
N ASP A 74 2.62 -3.05 -10.45
CA ASP A 74 1.81 -2.18 -11.27
C ASP A 74 1.11 -1.10 -10.45
N ALA A 75 1.00 0.08 -11.05
CA ALA A 75 0.34 1.22 -10.43
C ALA A 75 -1.18 1.09 -10.55
N PHE A 76 -1.90 1.53 -9.52
CA PHE A 76 -3.36 1.58 -9.52
C PHE A 76 -3.87 2.80 -8.78
N SER A 77 -5.16 3.08 -8.94
CA SER A 77 -5.81 4.18 -8.23
C SER A 77 -7.24 3.81 -7.82
N VAL A 78 -7.71 4.44 -6.74
CA VAL A 78 -9.05 4.22 -6.17
C VAL A 78 -9.73 5.58 -6.00
N ASP A 79 -10.96 5.71 -6.49
CA ASP A 79 -11.82 6.87 -6.16
C ASP A 79 -12.21 6.77 -4.69
N ILE A 80 -11.74 7.72 -3.89
CA ILE A 80 -11.99 7.80 -2.45
C ILE A 80 -12.88 8.99 -2.08
N THR A 81 -13.63 9.54 -3.05
CA THR A 81 -14.50 10.70 -2.84
C THR A 81 -15.50 10.43 -1.70
N THR A 82 -15.49 11.31 -0.70
CA THR A 82 -16.43 11.31 0.42
C THR A 82 -17.05 12.68 0.57
N GLU A 83 -18.36 12.75 0.82
CA GLU A 83 -19.05 14.02 1.02
C GLU A 83 -18.77 14.59 2.41
N GLY A 84 -18.28 15.84 2.47
CA GLY A 84 -18.39 16.69 3.66
C GLY A 84 -17.57 16.30 4.90
N ALA A 85 -16.58 15.41 4.79
CA ALA A 85 -15.74 15.03 5.92
C ALA A 85 -14.46 15.90 5.98
N PRO A 86 -14.24 16.67 7.07
CA PRO A 86 -13.03 17.51 7.23
C PRO A 86 -11.76 16.66 7.47
N GLU A 87 -11.95 15.46 7.99
CA GLU A 87 -10.90 14.46 8.22
C GLU A 87 -11.40 13.12 7.70
N ILE A 88 -10.50 12.35 7.09
CA ILE A 88 -10.78 10.96 6.73
C ILE A 88 -9.75 10.03 7.37
N GLU A 89 -10.23 8.86 7.80
CA GLU A 89 -9.42 7.73 8.16
C GLU A 89 -9.21 6.84 6.93
N LEU A 90 -7.97 6.79 6.45
CA LEU A 90 -7.54 5.86 5.43
C LEU A 90 -6.99 4.59 6.10
N LEU A 91 -7.57 3.46 5.75
CA LEU A 91 -7.05 2.13 6.10
C LEU A 91 -6.71 1.38 4.81
N VAL A 92 -5.49 0.83 4.75
CA VAL A 92 -5.07 -0.06 3.66
C VAL A 92 -4.69 -1.40 4.27
N TYR A 93 -5.46 -2.42 3.94
CA TYR A 93 -5.11 -3.80 4.23
C TYR A 93 -4.20 -4.32 3.11
N VAL A 94 -3.14 -5.04 3.48
CA VAL A 94 -2.25 -5.72 2.54
C VAL A 94 -2.07 -7.17 2.99
N HIS A 95 -2.18 -8.10 2.05
CA HIS A 95 -1.82 -9.49 2.20
C HIS A 95 -0.71 -9.84 1.21
N ASP A 96 0.42 -10.27 1.75
CA ASP A 96 1.62 -10.67 1.02
C ASP A 96 2.23 -11.89 1.73
N PRO A 97 1.92 -13.11 1.30
CA PRO A 97 2.56 -14.31 1.80
C PRO A 97 4.00 -14.50 1.29
N SER A 98 4.53 -13.60 0.46
CA SER A 98 5.84 -13.68 -0.17
C SER A 98 6.06 -15.02 -0.88
N ASP A 99 7.02 -15.84 -0.44
CA ASP A 99 7.30 -17.16 -1.00
C ASP A 99 6.47 -18.31 -0.40
N ALA A 100 5.57 -18.02 0.54
CA ALA A 100 4.66 -19.00 1.13
C ALA A 100 3.28 -19.05 0.44
N GLY A 101 3.05 -18.23 -0.59
CA GLY A 101 1.76 -18.14 -1.28
C GLY A 101 1.86 -18.23 -2.80
N PRO A 102 0.72 -18.04 -3.50
CA PRO A 102 0.64 -18.23 -4.94
C PRO A 102 1.12 -17.02 -5.76
N GLN A 103 1.58 -15.95 -5.11
CA GLN A 103 1.98 -14.72 -5.80
C GLN A 103 3.27 -14.94 -6.62
N PRO A 104 3.45 -14.24 -7.74
CA PRO A 104 4.74 -14.19 -8.40
C PRO A 104 5.79 -13.55 -7.48
N ASN A 105 6.77 -14.33 -7.03
CA ASN A 105 7.81 -13.89 -6.09
C ASN A 105 9.23 -13.93 -6.69
N GLY A 106 9.39 -14.55 -7.87
CA GLY A 106 10.69 -14.72 -8.51
C GLY A 106 11.73 -15.35 -7.59
N LYS A 107 12.79 -14.57 -7.27
CA LYS A 107 13.91 -14.98 -6.41
C LYS A 107 13.83 -14.46 -4.97
N GLN A 108 12.70 -13.87 -4.58
CA GLN A 108 12.48 -13.42 -3.21
C GLN A 108 12.21 -14.61 -2.30
N ARG A 109 12.93 -14.72 -1.18
CA ARG A 109 12.73 -15.79 -0.19
C ARG A 109 12.76 -15.24 1.22
N ALA A 110 11.78 -15.59 2.06
CA ALA A 110 11.77 -15.12 3.45
C ALA A 110 13.03 -15.56 4.21
N SER A 111 13.58 -16.74 3.88
CA SER A 111 14.84 -17.24 4.42
C SER A 111 16.05 -16.35 4.16
N ALA A 112 16.00 -15.49 3.13
CA ALA A 112 17.09 -14.55 2.82
C ALA A 112 17.22 -13.43 3.87
N VAL A 113 16.23 -13.25 4.75
CA VAL A 113 16.34 -12.37 5.93
C VAL A 113 17.39 -12.90 6.91
N ASP A 114 17.37 -14.21 7.21
CA ASP A 114 18.34 -14.84 8.12
C ASP A 114 19.66 -15.19 7.43
N LYS A 115 19.60 -15.60 6.17
CA LYS A 115 20.74 -16.13 5.40
C LYS A 115 20.84 -15.40 4.06
N PRO A 116 21.27 -14.13 4.06
CA PRO A 116 21.44 -13.40 2.82
C PRO A 116 22.52 -14.06 1.96
N GLY A 117 22.24 -14.24 0.66
CA GLY A 117 23.19 -14.80 -0.30
C GLY A 117 22.59 -15.85 -1.24
N GLY A 118 23.48 -16.55 -1.96
CA GLY A 118 23.08 -17.48 -3.02
C GLY A 118 22.48 -16.74 -4.21
N ASP A 119 21.41 -17.29 -4.77
CA ASP A 119 20.74 -16.75 -5.95
C ASP A 119 19.37 -16.11 -5.62
N THR A 120 19.16 -15.78 -4.35
CA THR A 120 17.89 -15.27 -3.77
C THR A 120 18.08 -13.94 -3.06
N TYR A 121 16.99 -13.20 -2.88
CA TYR A 121 16.99 -11.87 -2.26
C TYR A 121 15.90 -11.76 -1.18
N THR A 122 16.05 -10.78 -0.30
CA THR A 122 15.03 -10.42 0.69
C THR A 122 13.72 -10.05 -0.01
N PRO A 123 12.55 -10.50 0.51
CA PRO A 123 11.26 -10.10 -0.05
C PRO A 123 11.01 -8.59 0.05
N VAL A 124 10.08 -8.12 -0.78
CA VAL A 124 9.53 -6.78 -0.72
C VAL A 124 8.04 -6.95 -0.54
N SER A 125 7.50 -6.49 0.59
CA SER A 125 6.07 -6.54 0.86
C SER A 125 5.53 -5.16 1.27
N GLY A 126 4.22 -4.99 1.13
CA GLY A 126 3.55 -3.76 1.56
C GLY A 126 3.60 -2.63 0.54
N ILE A 127 3.46 -1.40 1.03
CA ILE A 127 3.42 -0.20 0.19
C ILE A 127 4.86 0.27 -0.09
N TRP A 128 5.46 -0.27 -1.15
CA TRP A 128 6.89 -0.06 -1.47
C TRP A 128 7.15 1.01 -2.54
N GLN A 129 6.11 1.64 -3.07
CA GLN A 129 6.17 2.78 -4.00
C GLN A 129 5.25 3.91 -3.56
N THR A 130 5.51 5.12 -4.07
CA THR A 130 4.86 6.37 -3.67
C THR A 130 3.32 6.28 -3.65
N VAL A 131 2.72 6.89 -2.63
CA VAL A 131 1.28 7.08 -2.51
C VAL A 131 0.98 8.56 -2.53
N TRP A 132 -0.01 8.99 -3.31
CA TRP A 132 -0.41 10.39 -3.36
C TRP A 132 -1.91 10.55 -3.61
N LEU A 133 -2.42 11.74 -3.29
CA LEU A 133 -3.78 12.16 -3.58
C LEU A 133 -3.80 13.11 -4.76
N GLU A 134 -4.82 12.99 -5.59
CA GLU A 134 -5.10 13.89 -6.70
C GLU A 134 -6.58 14.33 -6.63
N VAL A 135 -6.81 15.64 -6.77
CA VAL A 135 -8.16 16.19 -6.93
C VAL A 135 -8.42 16.38 -8.42
N LEU A 136 -9.45 15.70 -8.92
CA LEU A 136 -9.83 15.68 -10.33
C LEU A 136 -11.20 16.33 -10.53
N PRO A 137 -11.45 17.03 -11.64
CA PRO A 137 -12.83 17.39 -12.01
C PRO A 137 -13.64 16.13 -12.39
N ASP A 138 -14.97 16.24 -12.34
CA ASP A 138 -15.88 15.16 -12.76
C ASP A 138 -15.58 14.65 -14.18
N VAL A 139 -15.19 15.56 -15.08
CA VAL A 139 -14.75 15.23 -16.44
C VAL A 139 -13.25 15.46 -16.54
N HIS A 140 -12.49 14.36 -16.65
CA HIS A 140 -11.04 14.37 -16.78
C HIS A 140 -10.59 13.30 -17.78
N ILE A 141 -9.34 13.41 -18.24
CA ILE A 141 -8.70 12.38 -19.04
C ILE A 141 -8.20 11.29 -18.08
N ALA A 142 -8.62 10.06 -18.31
CA ALA A 142 -8.09 8.90 -17.62
C ALA A 142 -6.94 8.27 -18.42
N ARG A 143 -6.09 7.52 -17.71
CA ARG A 143 -4.94 6.82 -18.27
C ARG A 143 -5.35 5.49 -18.91
#